data_AF-A0A0B7AQC1-F1
#
_entry.id   AF-A0A0B7AQC1-F1
#
_cell.length_a   1.000
_cell.length_b   1.000
_cell.length_c   1.000
_cell.angle_alpha   90.00
_cell.angle_beta   90.00
_cell.angle_gamma   90.00
#
_symmetry.space_group_name_H-M   'P 1'
#
loop_
_entity.id
_entity.type
_entity.pdbx_description
1 polymer ?
#
loop_
_entity_poly.entity_id
_entity_poly.type
_entity_poly.pdbx_seq_one_letter_code
_entity_poly.pdbx_strand_id
1 'polypeptide(L)'
;IDVIIHGASNLPNTSNGQVPQPFSTIKTRADIEKNIKTKSRTHAVVTQTNAPSWEELVTMETDISDNDKATLVLSVNDAVSRQELASYSIPVSNLHPFHQYHVEMVKPVQGSHEGVKVYASIMRKLTSLPEDPSSPNYLGLEMFLRGVKFPLQNPVGPLIAVARIVPDYYNYKYDNLLPNPRLAGVTMFNVSFPNPQQHTFSVTGRSSHGYPQLSLLGRPEEQPRWNHPFLFCDEKD
;
A
#
# COMPACT_ATOMS: atom_id res chain seq x y z
N ILE A 1 -8.28 7.60 -2.07
CA ILE A 1 -7.60 6.31 -1.75
C ILE A 1 -6.17 6.42 -2.23
N ASP A 2 -5.23 6.18 -1.31
CA ASP A 2 -3.79 6.22 -1.58
C ASP A 2 -3.26 4.79 -1.65
N VAL A 3 -2.49 4.48 -2.69
CA VAL A 3 -1.87 3.18 -2.88
C VAL A 3 -0.39 3.36 -3.18
N ILE A 4 0.48 2.90 -2.28
CA ILE A 4 1.90 2.73 -2.57
C ILE A 4 2.05 1.35 -3.23
N ILE A 5 2.49 1.33 -4.48
CA ILE A 5 2.71 0.10 -5.23
C ILE A 5 4.20 -0.22 -5.14
N HIS A 6 4.53 -1.24 -4.37
CA HIS A 6 5.92 -1.63 -4.11
C HIS A 6 6.50 -2.38 -5.30
N GLY A 7 5.82 -3.44 -5.74
CA GLY A 7 6.33 -4.30 -6.81
C GLY A 7 5.40 -5.45 -7.14
N ALA A 8 5.87 -6.33 -8.01
CA ALA A 8 5.21 -7.58 -8.33
C ALA A 8 6.24 -8.70 -8.49
N SER A 9 5.81 -9.95 -8.37
CA SER A 9 6.61 -11.11 -8.71
C SER A 9 5.80 -12.13 -9.51
N ASN A 10 6.53 -12.97 -10.24
CA ASN A 10 5.97 -14.05 -11.05
C ASN A 10 4.95 -13.58 -12.10
N LEU A 11 5.09 -12.36 -12.64
CA LEU A 11 4.23 -11.90 -13.74
C LEU A 11 4.39 -12.82 -14.95
N PRO A 12 3.30 -13.15 -15.66
CA PRO A 12 3.40 -13.98 -16.85
C PRO A 12 4.12 -13.24 -17.98
N ASN A 13 4.68 -14.00 -18.92
CA ASN A 13 5.07 -13.44 -20.21
C ASN A 13 3.82 -12.94 -20.96
N THR A 14 4.03 -12.02 -21.90
CA THR A 14 2.97 -11.57 -22.80
C THR A 14 2.43 -12.74 -23.64
N SER A 15 1.28 -12.57 -24.28
CA SER A 15 0.68 -13.57 -25.18
C SER A 15 1.61 -13.99 -26.32
N ASN A 16 2.56 -13.14 -26.68
CA ASN A 16 3.60 -13.41 -27.68
C ASN A 16 4.85 -14.10 -27.10
N GLY A 17 4.80 -14.53 -25.84
CA GLY A 17 5.90 -15.20 -25.13
C GLY A 17 7.03 -14.28 -24.66
N GLN A 18 6.90 -12.96 -24.83
CA GLN A 18 7.95 -12.00 -24.46
C GLN A 18 7.89 -11.65 -22.98
N VAL A 19 9.06 -11.40 -22.38
CA VAL A 19 9.15 -10.82 -21.03
C VAL A 19 8.50 -9.44 -21.06
N PRO A 20 7.57 -9.12 -20.13
CA PRO A 20 6.84 -7.87 -20.18
C PRO A 20 7.72 -6.68 -19.78
N GLN A 21 7.26 -5.47 -20.09
CA GLN A 21 7.70 -4.19 -19.55
C GLN A 21 6.59 -3.60 -18.66
N PRO A 22 6.47 -4.03 -17.38
CA PRO A 22 5.30 -3.76 -16.58
C PRO A 22 5.16 -2.29 -16.12
N PHE A 23 3.90 -1.85 -16.04
CA PHE A 23 3.46 -0.69 -15.24
C PHE A 23 2.15 -1.05 -14.53
N SER A 24 1.87 -0.39 -13.42
CA SER A 24 0.65 -0.64 -12.65
C SER A 24 -0.33 0.53 -12.75
N THR A 25 -1.62 0.25 -12.66
CA THR A 25 -2.70 1.25 -12.66
C THR A 25 -3.70 0.95 -11.56
N ILE A 26 -4.32 2.01 -11.04
CA ILE A 26 -5.50 1.90 -10.18
C ILE A 26 -6.70 2.62 -10.81
N LYS A 27 -7.88 2.04 -10.63
CA LYS A 27 -9.18 2.53 -11.10
C LYS A 27 -10.31 2.07 -10.18
N THR A 28 -11.48 2.69 -10.26
CA THR A 28 -12.70 2.01 -9.81
C THR A 28 -13.17 0.99 -10.85
N ARG A 29 -13.97 0.01 -10.43
CA ARG A 29 -14.67 -0.88 -11.38
C ARG A 29 -15.59 -0.10 -12.32
N ALA A 30 -16.27 0.93 -11.83
CA ALA A 30 -17.11 1.80 -12.65
C ALA A 30 -16.32 2.54 -13.75
N ASP A 31 -15.09 2.98 -13.45
CA ASP A 31 -14.20 3.60 -14.45
C ASP A 31 -13.82 2.63 -15.55
N ILE A 32 -13.64 1.35 -15.22
CA ILE A 32 -13.32 0.31 -16.19
C ILE A 32 -14.52 0.07 -17.11
N GLU A 33 -15.72 -0.11 -16.54
CA GLU A 33 -16.96 -0.31 -17.31
C GLU A 33 -17.27 0.88 -18.23
N LYS A 34 -16.97 2.10 -17.78
CA LYS A 34 -17.14 3.34 -18.56
C LYS A 34 -15.94 3.65 -19.49
N ASN A 35 -14.93 2.79 -19.53
CA ASN A 35 -13.68 2.99 -20.29
C ASN A 35 -12.98 4.34 -20.01
N ILE A 36 -13.07 4.83 -18.77
CA ILE A 36 -12.39 6.06 -18.35
C ILE A 36 -10.88 5.81 -18.32
N LYS A 37 -10.13 6.71 -18.96
CA LYS A 37 -8.66 6.70 -18.94
C LYS A 37 -8.18 7.10 -17.55
N THR A 38 -7.32 6.28 -16.93
CA THR A 38 -6.72 6.62 -15.63
C THR A 38 -5.43 7.42 -15.83
N LYS A 39 -5.23 8.40 -14.95
CA LYS A 39 -3.94 9.06 -14.75
C LYS A 39 -3.16 8.44 -13.59
N SER A 40 -3.83 7.63 -12.77
CA SER A 40 -3.30 6.99 -11.58
C SER A 40 -2.56 5.71 -11.98
N ARG A 41 -1.31 5.88 -12.40
CA ARG A 41 -0.45 4.81 -12.87
C ARG A 41 0.99 5.02 -12.43
N THR A 42 1.73 3.92 -12.30
CA THR A 42 3.17 3.97 -12.10
C THR A 42 3.90 4.20 -13.42
N HIS A 43 5.20 4.47 -13.35
CA HIS A 43 6.05 4.36 -14.52
C HIS A 43 6.10 2.92 -15.06
N ALA A 44 6.37 2.80 -16.36
CA ALA A 44 6.79 1.54 -16.95
C ALA A 44 8.26 1.32 -16.64
N VAL A 45 8.60 0.14 -16.13
CA VAL A 45 10.00 -0.19 -15.85
C VAL A 45 10.86 -0.07 -17.10
N VAL A 46 12.12 0.37 -16.94
CA VAL A 46 13.01 0.59 -18.08
C VAL A 46 13.40 -0.73 -18.74
N THR A 47 13.68 -1.76 -17.93
CA THR A 47 14.09 -3.09 -18.39
C THR A 47 12.95 -4.09 -18.27
N GLN A 48 12.75 -4.90 -19.30
CA GLN A 48 11.76 -5.98 -19.26
C GLN A 48 12.03 -6.95 -18.10
N THR A 49 10.99 -7.29 -17.35
CA THR A 49 11.10 -8.15 -16.17
C THR A 49 9.75 -8.73 -15.76
N ASN A 50 9.76 -9.94 -15.20
CA ASN A 50 8.60 -10.56 -14.56
C ASN A 50 8.47 -10.20 -13.07
N ALA A 51 9.44 -9.47 -12.51
CA ALA A 51 9.49 -9.07 -11.11
C ALA A 51 9.87 -7.58 -10.96
N PRO A 52 8.97 -6.64 -11.33
CA PRO A 52 9.21 -5.20 -11.24
C PRO A 52 9.14 -4.69 -9.79
N SER A 53 9.83 -3.57 -9.54
CA SER A 53 9.65 -2.73 -8.35
C SER A 53 9.41 -1.29 -8.82
N TRP A 54 8.44 -0.63 -8.21
CA TRP A 54 8.07 0.75 -8.54
C TRP A 54 8.28 1.69 -7.34
N GLU A 55 7.83 1.28 -6.15
CA GLU A 55 7.85 2.11 -4.93
C GLU A 55 7.20 3.49 -5.13
N GLU A 56 6.07 3.52 -5.84
CA GLU A 56 5.36 4.73 -6.23
C GLU A 56 3.99 4.85 -5.58
N LEU A 57 3.64 6.06 -5.15
CA LEU A 57 2.31 6.40 -4.70
C LEU A 57 1.43 6.76 -5.90
N VAL A 58 0.30 6.08 -6.02
CA VAL A 58 -0.79 6.45 -6.91
C VAL A 58 -2.04 6.71 -6.08
N THR A 59 -2.76 7.77 -6.43
CA THR A 59 -3.98 8.18 -5.73
C THR A 59 -5.17 8.11 -6.67
N MET A 60 -6.32 7.71 -6.16
CA MET A 60 -7.62 7.80 -6.85
C MET A 60 -8.67 8.38 -5.92
N GLU A 61 -9.64 9.06 -6.51
CA GLU A 61 -10.77 9.65 -5.81
C GLU A 61 -12.05 8.88 -6.17
N THR A 62 -12.99 8.83 -5.23
CA THR A 62 -14.29 8.17 -5.38
C THR A 62 -15.36 9.09 -4.85
N ASP A 63 -16.51 9.13 -5.53
CA ASP A 63 -17.65 9.90 -5.06
C ASP A 63 -18.19 9.30 -3.76
N ILE A 64 -18.54 10.18 -2.80
CA ILE A 64 -18.98 9.77 -1.46
C ILE A 64 -20.21 8.85 -1.55
N SER A 65 -21.12 9.11 -2.49
CA SER A 65 -22.33 8.30 -2.72
C SER A 65 -22.04 6.86 -3.17
N ASP A 66 -20.87 6.65 -3.78
CA ASP A 66 -20.48 5.37 -4.36
C ASP A 66 -19.50 4.61 -3.46
N ASN A 67 -18.98 5.23 -2.40
CA ASN A 67 -17.92 4.66 -1.56
C ASN A 67 -18.20 3.24 -1.05
N ASP A 68 -19.44 2.94 -0.65
CA ASP A 68 -19.79 1.62 -0.11
C ASP A 68 -19.98 0.55 -1.19
N LYS A 69 -20.15 0.98 -2.45
CA LYS A 69 -20.26 0.11 -3.64
C LYS A 69 -18.98 0.12 -4.48
N ALA A 70 -18.08 1.06 -4.23
CA ALA A 70 -16.86 1.25 -4.98
C ALA A 70 -15.95 0.04 -4.79
N THR A 71 -15.36 -0.40 -5.88
CA THR A 71 -14.35 -1.45 -5.90
C THR A 71 -13.08 -0.87 -6.49
N LEU A 72 -12.02 -0.85 -5.69
CA LEU A 72 -10.66 -0.54 -6.14
C LEU A 72 -10.19 -1.71 -7.02
N VAL A 73 -9.75 -1.40 -8.24
CA VAL A 73 -9.12 -2.35 -9.14
C VAL A 73 -7.68 -1.91 -9.38
N LEU A 74 -6.74 -2.73 -8.92
CA LEU A 74 -5.33 -2.59 -9.23
C LEU A 74 -4.98 -3.59 -10.33
N SER A 75 -4.40 -3.11 -11.44
CA SER A 75 -3.95 -3.96 -12.53
C SER A 75 -2.51 -3.66 -12.94
N VAL A 76 -1.78 -4.73 -13.29
CA VAL A 76 -0.44 -4.66 -13.86
C VAL A 76 -0.55 -4.96 -15.34
N ASN A 77 0.00 -4.08 -16.17
CA ASN A 77 -0.13 -4.12 -17.62
C ASN A 77 1.25 -4.05 -18.27
N ASP A 78 1.37 -4.60 -19.47
CA ASP A 78 2.57 -4.47 -20.30
C ASP A 78 2.55 -3.14 -21.08
N ALA A 79 3.63 -2.38 -21.01
CA ALA A 79 3.72 -1.08 -21.68
C ALA A 79 3.73 -1.17 -23.21
N VAL A 80 4.30 -2.26 -23.75
CA VAL A 80 4.52 -2.46 -25.18
C VAL A 80 3.26 -2.98 -25.86
N SER A 81 2.75 -4.13 -25.41
CA SER A 81 1.56 -4.80 -25.97
C SER A 81 0.24 -4.26 -25.46
N ARG A 82 0.23 -3.47 -24.38
CA ARG A 82 -0.97 -3.01 -23.65
C ARG A 82 -1.81 -4.14 -23.04
N GLN A 83 -1.26 -5.35 -22.97
CA GLN A 83 -1.92 -6.50 -22.36
C GLN A 83 -2.01 -6.33 -20.84
N GLU A 84 -3.16 -6.67 -20.25
CA GLU A 84 -3.29 -6.85 -18.80
C GLU A 84 -2.63 -8.18 -18.39
N LEU A 85 -1.68 -8.11 -17.46
CA LEU A 85 -0.91 -9.25 -16.96
C LEU A 85 -1.52 -9.80 -15.66
N ALA A 86 -2.03 -8.91 -14.81
CA ALA A 86 -2.69 -9.26 -13.55
C ALA A 86 -3.68 -8.17 -13.13
N SER A 87 -4.71 -8.56 -12.37
CA SER A 87 -5.74 -7.64 -11.88
C SER A 87 -6.36 -8.15 -10.60
N TYR A 88 -6.55 -7.24 -9.65
CA TYR A 88 -6.95 -7.48 -8.27
C TYR A 88 -8.05 -6.47 -7.89
N SER A 89 -9.17 -6.96 -7.36
CA SER A 89 -10.35 -6.14 -7.04
C SER A 89 -10.70 -6.18 -5.55
N ILE A 90 -10.60 -5.04 -4.87
CA ILE A 90 -10.87 -4.91 -3.44
C ILE A 90 -12.08 -3.99 -3.25
N PRO A 91 -13.17 -4.45 -2.61
CA PRO A 91 -14.26 -3.57 -2.19
C PRO A 91 -13.73 -2.49 -1.25
N VAL A 92 -14.00 -1.22 -1.55
CA VAL A 92 -13.51 -0.08 -0.74
C VAL A 92 -14.14 -0.10 0.66
N SER A 93 -15.36 -0.63 0.78
CA SER A 93 -16.04 -0.85 2.06
C SER A 93 -15.33 -1.84 3.00
N ASN A 94 -14.43 -2.69 2.49
CA ASN A 94 -13.61 -3.56 3.33
C ASN A 94 -12.46 -2.82 4.01
N LEU A 95 -12.10 -1.62 3.51
CA LEU A 95 -10.96 -0.85 4.02
C LEU A 95 -11.44 0.11 5.10
N HIS A 96 -10.94 -0.08 6.33
CA HIS A 96 -11.12 0.85 7.43
C HIS A 96 -10.48 2.21 7.08
N PRO A 97 -11.21 3.33 7.27
CA PRO A 97 -10.67 4.66 7.08
C PRO A 97 -9.37 4.90 7.86
N PHE A 98 -8.41 5.59 7.22
CA PHE A 98 -7.12 6.00 7.80
C PHE A 98 -6.20 4.87 8.30
N HIS A 99 -6.60 3.60 8.12
CA HIS A 99 -5.75 2.44 8.32
C HIS A 99 -4.96 2.14 7.04
N GLN A 100 -3.65 1.90 7.16
CA GLN A 100 -2.81 1.48 6.04
C GLN A 100 -2.63 -0.03 6.06
N TYR A 101 -3.16 -0.70 5.05
CA TYR A 101 -3.02 -2.14 4.86
C TYR A 101 -1.76 -2.44 4.05
N HIS A 102 -0.91 -3.35 4.52
CA HIS A 102 0.25 -3.84 3.76
C HIS A 102 -0.06 -5.24 3.23
N VAL A 103 -0.29 -5.37 1.93
CA VAL A 103 -0.85 -6.57 1.31
C VAL A 103 0.11 -7.23 0.31
N GLU A 104 0.22 -8.56 0.40
CA GLU A 104 0.64 -9.43 -0.70
C GLU A 104 -0.62 -9.97 -1.39
N MET A 105 -0.96 -9.43 -2.56
CA MET A 105 -2.13 -9.87 -3.33
C MET A 105 -1.72 -11.02 -4.25
N VAL A 106 -2.29 -12.21 -4.01
CA VAL A 106 -1.91 -13.45 -4.70
C VAL A 106 -3.03 -13.91 -5.62
N LYS A 107 -2.73 -14.08 -6.91
CA LYS A 107 -3.64 -14.65 -7.90
C LYS A 107 -3.04 -15.95 -8.44
N PRO A 108 -3.67 -17.12 -8.20
CA PRO A 108 -3.21 -18.39 -8.74
C PRO A 108 -3.17 -18.35 -10.27
N VAL A 109 -2.15 -18.98 -10.86
CA VAL A 109 -2.02 -19.17 -12.31
C VAL A 109 -1.76 -20.64 -12.59
N GLN A 110 -2.40 -21.18 -13.63
CA GLN A 110 -2.17 -22.56 -14.04
C GLN A 110 -0.68 -22.79 -14.33
N GLY A 111 -0.09 -23.80 -13.68
CA GLY A 111 1.32 -24.16 -13.85
C GLY A 111 2.31 -23.42 -12.93
N SER A 112 1.85 -22.52 -12.04
CA SER A 112 2.68 -21.90 -11.00
C SER A 112 2.13 -22.21 -9.61
N HIS A 113 2.96 -22.80 -8.75
CA HIS A 113 2.61 -23.06 -7.35
C HIS A 113 2.52 -21.77 -6.51
N GLU A 114 3.21 -20.70 -6.92
CA GLU A 114 3.27 -19.44 -6.17
C GLU A 114 2.25 -18.40 -6.65
N GLY A 115 1.72 -18.55 -7.87
CA GLY A 115 0.84 -17.56 -8.50
C GLY A 115 1.55 -16.24 -8.81
N VAL A 116 0.78 -15.27 -9.33
CA VAL A 116 1.23 -13.89 -9.56
C VAL A 116 0.99 -13.09 -8.29
N LYS A 117 2.01 -12.35 -7.85
CA LYS A 117 1.94 -11.57 -6.61
C LYS A 117 2.14 -10.09 -6.90
N VAL A 118 1.35 -9.25 -6.23
CA VAL A 118 1.55 -7.80 -6.21
C VAL A 118 1.58 -7.30 -4.77
N TYR A 119 2.58 -6.48 -4.48
CA TYR A 119 2.86 -5.94 -3.17
C TYR A 119 2.43 -4.47 -3.11
N ALA A 120 1.53 -4.13 -2.20
CA ALA A 120 1.01 -2.76 -2.08
C ALA A 120 0.70 -2.37 -0.64
N SER A 121 0.80 -1.08 -0.36
CA SER A 121 0.24 -0.46 0.85
C SER A 121 -0.97 0.40 0.48
N ILE A 122 -2.14 0.11 1.03
CA ILE A 122 -3.42 0.73 0.65
C ILE A 122 -4.02 1.47 1.84
N MET A 123 -4.41 2.74 1.64
CA MET A 123 -5.11 3.53 2.65
C MET A 123 -6.35 4.20 2.06
N ARG A 124 -7.50 3.98 2.69
CA ARG A 124 -8.73 4.72 2.42
C ARG A 124 -8.75 5.98 3.28
N LYS A 125 -8.65 7.16 2.67
CA LYS A 125 -8.83 8.45 3.35
C LYS A 125 -10.23 8.98 3.10
N LEU A 126 -10.85 9.53 4.14
CA LEU A 126 -12.12 10.24 4.05
C LEU A 126 -11.89 11.75 3.97
N THR A 127 -12.92 12.49 3.57
CA THR A 127 -12.89 13.97 3.52
C THR A 127 -13.00 14.61 4.90
N SER A 128 -13.45 13.87 5.90
CA SER A 128 -13.53 14.29 7.30
C SER A 128 -12.93 13.21 8.20
N LEU A 129 -12.44 13.61 9.37
CA LEU A 129 -12.04 12.66 10.40
C LEU A 129 -13.28 11.91 10.92
N PRO A 130 -13.13 10.65 11.38
CA PRO A 130 -14.22 9.94 12.06
C PRO A 130 -14.65 10.74 13.29
N GLU A 131 -15.95 10.81 13.54
CA GLU A 131 -16.49 11.37 14.78
C GLU A 131 -16.56 10.24 15.81
N ASP A 132 -15.89 10.43 16.95
CA ASP A 132 -16.00 9.52 18.09
C ASP A 132 -17.01 10.11 19.10
N PRO A 133 -18.18 9.48 19.32
CA PRO A 133 -19.16 9.96 20.28
C PRO A 133 -18.64 10.03 21.73
N SER A 134 -17.62 9.25 22.10
CA SER A 134 -17.05 9.24 23.46
C SER A 134 -15.92 10.24 23.65
N SER A 135 -15.32 10.75 22.58
CA SER A 135 -14.14 11.63 22.65
C SER A 135 -14.20 12.79 21.63
N PRO A 136 -14.94 13.87 21.91
CA PRO A 136 -15.11 14.99 20.97
C PRO A 136 -13.86 15.86 20.77
N ASN A 137 -12.76 15.62 21.50
CA ASN A 137 -11.61 16.53 21.58
C ASN A 137 -10.36 16.06 20.83
N TYR A 138 -10.24 14.78 20.46
CA TYR A 138 -9.06 14.27 19.75
C TYR A 138 -9.47 13.24 18.69
N LEU A 139 -9.53 13.66 17.43
CA LEU A 139 -10.01 12.83 16.31
C LEU A 139 -8.87 12.31 15.39
N GLY A 140 -7.62 12.71 15.66
CA GLY A 140 -6.45 12.22 14.94
C GLY A 140 -5.15 12.96 15.28
N LEU A 141 -4.02 12.33 14.96
CA LEU A 141 -2.68 12.89 15.04
C LEU A 141 -2.04 12.88 13.64
N GLU A 142 -1.76 14.06 13.11
CA GLU A 142 -0.96 14.21 11.89
C GLU A 142 0.50 14.55 12.24
N MET A 143 1.44 13.84 11.64
CA MET A 143 2.88 14.07 11.78
C MET A 143 3.51 14.21 10.41
N PHE A 144 4.28 15.27 10.19
CA PHE A 144 4.99 15.48 8.94
C PHE A 144 6.48 15.16 9.07
N LEU A 145 6.91 14.03 8.50
CA LEU A 145 8.32 13.66 8.49
C LEU A 145 9.04 14.33 7.31
N ARG A 146 9.92 15.28 7.62
CA ARG A 146 10.74 15.97 6.60
C ARG A 146 11.89 15.11 6.09
N GLY A 147 12.76 14.67 7.00
CA GLY A 147 14.02 14.00 6.64
C GLY A 147 14.94 13.86 7.84
N VAL A 148 16.08 13.20 7.61
CA VAL A 148 17.15 13.15 8.61
C VAL A 148 17.87 14.50 8.69
N LYS A 149 18.21 14.93 9.91
CA LYS A 149 18.89 16.23 10.12
C LYS A 149 20.31 16.22 9.56
N PHE A 150 21.04 15.13 9.75
CA PHE A 150 22.43 14.99 9.33
C PHE A 150 22.59 13.82 8.35
N PRO A 151 23.59 13.85 7.46
CA PRO A 151 23.88 12.75 6.58
C PRO A 151 24.16 11.44 7.33
N LEU A 152 23.73 10.33 6.74
CA LEU A 152 24.02 8.99 7.21
C LEU A 152 25.47 8.64 6.84
N GLN A 153 26.24 8.11 7.80
CA GLN A 153 27.66 7.78 7.56
C GLN A 153 27.84 6.61 6.60
N ASN A 154 26.92 5.65 6.60
CA ASN A 154 26.98 4.44 5.78
C ASN A 154 25.57 4.16 5.22
N PRO A 155 25.13 4.84 4.16
CA PRO A 155 23.85 4.55 3.53
C PRO A 155 23.85 3.11 2.99
N VAL A 156 22.79 2.35 3.30
CA VAL A 156 22.63 0.94 2.91
C VAL A 156 21.69 0.76 1.73
N GLY A 157 21.36 1.86 1.04
CA GLY A 157 20.32 1.91 0.03
C GLY A 157 19.19 2.88 0.39
N PRO A 158 18.11 2.89 -0.42
CA PRO A 158 16.92 3.68 -0.17
C PRO A 158 16.26 3.30 1.15
N LEU A 159 15.80 4.28 1.92
CA LEU A 159 15.15 4.05 3.22
C LEU A 159 13.67 4.39 3.19
N ILE A 160 12.86 3.54 3.82
CA ILE A 160 11.46 3.83 4.13
C ILE A 160 11.38 4.24 5.59
N ALA A 161 10.59 5.27 5.89
CA ALA A 161 10.24 5.61 7.26
C ALA A 161 8.96 4.88 7.67
N VAL A 162 8.99 4.31 8.87
CA VAL A 162 7.83 3.68 9.50
C VAL A 162 7.42 4.54 10.69
N ALA A 163 6.17 5.00 10.69
CA ALA A 163 5.57 5.67 11.84
C ALA A 163 4.56 4.73 12.51
N ARG A 164 4.45 4.81 13.83
CA ARG A 164 3.56 3.96 14.63
C ARG A 164 3.28 4.64 15.96
N ILE A 165 2.03 4.58 16.42
CA ILE A 165 1.66 4.97 17.79
C ILE A 165 1.60 3.71 18.64
N VAL A 166 2.31 3.72 19.77
CA VAL A 166 2.30 2.63 20.74
C VAL A 166 2.03 3.17 22.13
N PRO A 167 1.31 2.42 22.99
CA PRO A 167 1.03 2.85 24.37
C PRO A 167 2.30 2.87 25.23
N ASP A 168 3.28 2.01 24.94
CA ASP A 168 4.56 1.93 25.65
C ASP A 168 5.72 1.76 24.67
N TYR A 169 6.47 2.85 24.48
CA TYR A 169 7.64 2.86 23.61
C TYR A 169 8.76 1.93 24.08
N TYR A 170 8.99 1.83 25.39
CA TYR A 170 10.12 1.06 25.91
C TYR A 170 9.88 -0.43 25.71
N ASN A 171 8.69 -0.93 26.05
CA ASN A 171 8.33 -2.32 25.80
C ASN A 171 8.36 -2.64 24.29
N TYR A 172 7.77 -1.78 23.45
CA TYR A 172 7.85 -1.96 21.99
C TYR A 172 9.29 -2.00 21.48
N LYS A 173 10.16 -1.13 21.99
CA LYS A 173 11.57 -1.08 21.59
C LYS A 173 12.31 -2.38 21.91
N TYR A 174 12.22 -2.87 23.14
CA TYR A 174 12.98 -4.05 23.57
C TYR A 174 12.41 -5.35 23.03
N ASP A 175 11.10 -5.46 22.89
CA ASP A 175 10.45 -6.70 22.48
C ASP A 175 10.34 -6.84 20.96
N ASN A 176 10.32 -5.73 20.20
CA ASN A 176 10.07 -5.74 18.76
C ASN A 176 11.19 -5.08 17.94
N LEU A 177 11.53 -3.81 18.24
CA LEU A 177 12.47 -3.05 17.40
C LEU A 177 13.91 -3.58 17.47
N LEU A 178 14.42 -3.85 18.66
CA LEU A 178 15.80 -4.32 18.81
C LEU A 178 16.00 -5.76 18.31
N PRO A 179 15.09 -6.72 18.57
CA PRO A 179 15.24 -8.08 18.04
C PRO A 179 15.03 -8.16 16.53
N ASN A 180 14.10 -7.39 15.96
CA ASN A 180 13.71 -7.45 14.55
C ASN A 180 13.69 -6.07 13.88
N PRO A 181 14.83 -5.36 13.79
CA PRO A 181 14.88 -3.96 13.35
C PRO A 181 14.44 -3.77 11.89
N ARG A 182 14.66 -4.78 11.03
CA ARG A 182 14.30 -4.70 9.60
C ARG A 182 12.80 -4.79 9.37
N LEU A 183 12.10 -5.58 10.19
CA LEU A 183 10.65 -5.69 10.06
C LEU A 183 9.97 -4.49 10.71
N ALA A 184 10.50 -3.97 11.83
CA ALA A 184 9.83 -2.93 12.63
C ALA A 184 8.32 -3.24 12.89
N GLY A 185 7.97 -4.53 12.91
CA GLY A 185 6.60 -5.02 13.01
C GLY A 185 5.69 -4.70 11.81
N VAL A 186 6.24 -4.34 10.66
CA VAL A 186 5.52 -4.19 9.38
C VAL A 186 5.37 -5.57 8.78
N THR A 187 4.20 -6.17 8.98
CA THR A 187 3.87 -7.48 8.44
C THR A 187 2.97 -7.29 7.22
N MET A 188 3.40 -7.80 6.07
CA MET A 188 2.49 -7.96 4.93
C MET A 188 1.59 -9.17 5.19
N PHE A 189 0.30 -9.03 4.92
CA PHE A 189 -0.63 -10.15 4.97
C PHE A 189 -1.07 -10.55 3.56
N ASN A 190 -1.31 -11.86 3.39
CA ASN A 190 -1.67 -12.42 2.11
C ASN A 190 -3.16 -12.25 1.85
N VAL A 191 -3.50 -11.74 0.67
CA VAL A 191 -4.87 -11.63 0.17
C VAL A 191 -5.01 -12.50 -1.06
N SER A 192 -5.80 -13.57 -0.96
CA SER A 192 -6.01 -14.52 -2.05
C SER A 192 -7.13 -14.04 -2.99
N PHE A 193 -6.86 -14.06 -4.29
CA PHE A 193 -7.80 -13.67 -5.36
C PHE A 193 -8.22 -14.88 -6.20
N PRO A 194 -9.42 -14.84 -6.85
CA PRO A 194 -10.26 -13.67 -7.12
C PRO A 194 -11.24 -13.27 -6.00
N ASN A 195 -11.37 -14.09 -4.94
CA ASN A 195 -12.40 -13.91 -3.91
C ASN A 195 -11.78 -13.54 -2.55
N PRO A 196 -11.29 -12.30 -2.38
CA PRO A 196 -10.69 -11.86 -1.13
C PRO A 196 -11.75 -11.86 -0.03
N GLN A 197 -11.48 -12.54 1.09
CA GLN A 197 -12.43 -12.62 2.19
C GLN A 197 -12.47 -11.30 2.97
N GLN A 198 -13.66 -10.82 3.33
CA GLN A 198 -13.83 -9.55 4.04
C GLN A 198 -13.07 -9.50 5.37
N HIS A 199 -13.06 -10.61 6.13
CA HIS A 199 -12.36 -10.69 7.42
C HIS A 199 -10.84 -10.48 7.30
N THR A 200 -10.25 -10.68 6.12
CA THR A 200 -8.82 -10.40 5.86
C THR A 200 -8.48 -8.93 6.07
N PHE A 201 -9.47 -8.03 5.93
CA PHE A 201 -9.30 -6.58 6.11
C PHE A 201 -9.83 -6.09 7.47
N SER A 202 -10.27 -7.00 8.35
CA SER A 202 -10.72 -6.62 9.68
C SER A 202 -9.57 -6.06 10.50
N VAL A 203 -9.79 -4.90 11.11
CA VAL A 203 -8.81 -4.25 11.99
C VAL A 203 -9.27 -4.47 13.42
N THR A 204 -8.42 -5.10 14.23
CA THR A 204 -8.73 -5.28 15.66
C THR A 204 -8.71 -3.93 16.39
N GLY A 205 -9.70 -3.64 17.23
CA GLY A 205 -9.79 -2.32 17.86
C GLY A 205 -8.62 -1.96 18.78
N ARG A 206 -7.88 -2.94 19.32
CA ARG A 206 -6.73 -2.71 20.23
C ARG A 206 -5.55 -3.59 19.86
N SER A 207 -4.43 -2.96 19.52
CA SER A 207 -3.12 -3.62 19.35
C SER A 207 -2.12 -2.96 20.31
N SER A 208 -1.51 -3.74 21.20
CA SER A 208 -0.41 -3.27 22.07
C SER A 208 0.81 -2.78 21.29
N HIS A 209 0.90 -3.18 20.02
CA HIS A 209 1.95 -2.78 19.10
C HIS A 209 1.47 -1.67 18.16
N GLY A 210 0.21 -1.21 18.20
CA GLY A 210 -0.33 -0.24 17.25
C GLY A 210 -0.29 -0.71 15.79
N TYR A 211 -0.58 0.21 14.87
CA TYR A 211 -0.57 -0.04 13.43
C TYR A 211 0.49 0.82 12.73
N PRO A 212 1.40 0.21 11.95
CA PRO A 212 2.42 0.98 11.24
C PRO A 212 1.83 1.69 10.02
N GLN A 213 2.41 2.85 9.70
CA GLN A 213 2.27 3.49 8.40
C GLN A 213 3.65 3.65 7.76
N LEU A 214 3.74 3.50 6.44
CA LEU A 214 4.94 3.56 5.62
C LEU A 214 4.96 4.82 4.76
N SER A 215 6.14 5.43 4.67
CA SER A 215 6.42 6.46 3.68
C SER A 215 6.79 5.86 2.32
N LEU A 216 6.94 6.73 1.32
CA LEU A 216 7.73 6.43 0.12
C LEU A 216 9.23 6.32 0.45
N LEU A 217 10.04 5.96 -0.55
CA LEU A 217 11.49 5.96 -0.42
C LEU A 217 12.02 7.38 -0.16
N GLY A 218 12.86 7.51 0.86
CA GLY A 218 13.60 8.74 1.14
C GLY A 218 14.80 8.86 0.21
N ARG A 219 14.98 10.06 -0.37
CA ARG A 219 16.08 10.39 -1.29
C ARG A 219 16.68 11.75 -0.95
N PRO A 220 17.99 11.98 -1.21
CA PRO A 220 19.00 11.00 -1.62
C PRO A 220 19.37 10.04 -0.47
N GLU A 221 20.09 8.96 -0.76
CA GLU A 221 20.35 7.88 0.24
C GLU A 221 21.25 8.36 1.39
N GLU A 222 22.17 9.29 1.11
CA GLU A 222 23.10 9.86 2.07
C GLU A 222 22.39 10.80 3.05
N GLN A 223 21.30 11.45 2.64
CA GLN A 223 20.53 12.35 3.50
C GLN A 223 19.04 12.29 3.15
N PRO A 224 18.34 11.19 3.50
CA PRO A 224 16.97 10.96 3.06
C PRO A 224 16.02 12.06 3.49
N ARG A 225 15.24 12.55 2.51
CA ARG A 225 14.06 13.38 2.72
C ARG A 225 12.84 12.62 2.24
N TRP A 226 11.82 12.58 3.08
CA TRP A 226 10.55 11.92 2.78
C TRP A 226 9.47 12.95 2.46
N ASN A 227 9.44 14.05 3.20
CA ASN A 227 8.34 15.03 3.15
C ASN A 227 6.97 14.34 3.16
N HIS A 228 6.82 13.37 4.06
CA HIS A 228 5.69 12.46 4.08
C HIS A 228 4.80 12.72 5.31
N PRO A 229 3.49 12.95 5.12
CA PRO A 229 2.54 13.03 6.22
C PRO A 229 2.13 11.63 6.67
N PHE A 230 2.12 11.40 7.97
CA PHE A 230 1.48 10.26 8.62
C PHE A 230 0.26 10.77 9.37
N LEU A 231 -0.87 10.06 9.25
CA LEU A 231 -2.12 10.46 9.88
C LEU A 231 -2.72 9.26 10.62
N PHE A 232 -2.74 9.34 11.94
CA PHE A 232 -3.32 8.32 12.80
C PHE A 232 -4.65 8.83 13.34
N CYS A 233 -5.73 8.17 12.94
CA CYS A 233 -7.07 8.44 13.44
C CYS A 233 -7.54 7.15 14.11
N ASP A 234 -7.39 7.07 15.43
CA ASP A 234 -7.99 6.00 16.21
C ASP A 234 -9.23 6.58 16.90
N GLU A 235 -10.31 5.80 16.92
CA GLU A 235 -11.31 5.91 17.99
C GLU A 235 -10.56 5.69 19.31
N LYS A 236 -10.62 6.66 20.20
CA LYS A 236 -9.91 6.59 21.48
C LYS A 236 -10.94 6.64 22.58
N ASP A 237 -11.27 5.43 23.06
CA ASP A 237 -12.06 5.09 24.25
C ASP A 237 -13.47 5.69 24.34
#